data_AF-A0A525CS50-F1
#
_entry.id   AF-A0A525CS50-F1
#
_cell.length_a   1.000
_cell.length_b   1.000
_cell.length_c   1.000
_cell.angle_alpha   90.00
_cell.angle_beta   90.00
_cell.angle_gamma   90.00
#
_symmetry.space_group_name_H-M   'P 1'
#
loop_
_entity.id
_entity.type
_entity.pdbx_description
1 polymer ?
#
loop_
_entity_poly.entity_id
_entity_poly.type
_entity_poly.pdbx_seq_one_letter_code
_entity_poly.pdbx_strand_id
1 'polypeptide(L)'
;HGHAREVDKTECLDLLAQAYEHNLVQFGENVREGVNFICNCCGCCCEAMLAAQRFAFLEPVHTTNYLPQISESCTGCGTCVNLCPVQAMSLVSANNPKKPKRRIAKLDAKLCLGCGVCVRGCPDAQLTLIQRPQRVITPRDSTHRTVIMAIERGKLQHLLFDNQVLFSHRALAAVFGVIFALPPAKQILASRQLKSHYLEKIIDRVGV
;
A
#
# COMPACT_ATOMS: atom_id res chain seq x y z
N HIS A 1 16.72 -1.26 -23.75
CA HIS A 1 17.35 -2.61 -23.71
C HIS A 1 18.50 -2.57 -22.72
N GLY A 2 18.58 -3.51 -21.77
CA GLY A 2 19.62 -3.54 -20.72
C GLY A 2 19.19 -3.09 -19.31
N HIS A 3 17.92 -2.73 -19.09
CA HIS A 3 17.41 -2.32 -17.76
C HIS A 3 16.73 -3.45 -16.98
N ALA A 4 16.47 -4.58 -17.62
CA ALA A 4 15.87 -5.76 -17.00
C ALA A 4 16.46 -7.02 -17.66
N ARG A 5 16.51 -8.10 -16.89
CA ARG A 5 16.85 -9.44 -17.36
C ARG A 5 15.87 -10.42 -16.74
N GLU A 6 15.66 -11.53 -17.42
CA GLU A 6 14.92 -12.66 -16.86
C GLU A 6 15.79 -13.36 -15.81
N VAL A 7 15.15 -13.82 -14.75
CA VAL A 7 15.76 -14.58 -13.65
C VAL A 7 14.87 -15.79 -13.36
N ASP A 8 15.46 -16.87 -12.89
CA ASP A 8 14.68 -18.01 -12.42
C ASP A 8 14.11 -17.76 -11.01
N LYS A 9 13.28 -18.69 -10.53
CA LYS A 9 12.62 -18.57 -9.22
C LYS A 9 13.60 -18.59 -8.06
N THR A 10 14.67 -19.37 -8.15
CA THR A 10 15.67 -19.51 -7.07
C THR A 10 16.44 -18.20 -6.94
N GLU A 11 16.95 -17.70 -8.06
CA GLU A 11 17.64 -16.42 -8.12
C GLU A 11 16.72 -15.27 -7.66
N CYS A 12 15.43 -15.29 -8.01
CA CYS A 12 14.48 -14.29 -7.53
C CYS A 12 14.36 -14.28 -5.99
N LEU A 13 14.33 -15.43 -5.34
CA LEU A 13 14.30 -15.52 -3.87
C LEU A 13 15.59 -15.00 -3.24
N ASP A 14 16.74 -15.28 -3.85
CA ASP A 14 18.03 -14.77 -3.39
C ASP A 14 18.12 -13.25 -3.52
N LEU A 15 17.60 -12.69 -4.61
CA LEU A 15 17.51 -11.24 -4.81
C LEU A 15 16.59 -10.57 -3.78
N LEU A 16 15.49 -11.22 -3.41
CA LEU A 16 14.63 -10.75 -2.32
C LEU A 16 15.37 -10.79 -0.98
N ALA A 17 16.13 -11.85 -0.69
CA ALA A 17 16.94 -11.93 0.53
C ALA A 17 17.98 -10.80 0.59
N GLN A 18 18.71 -10.55 -0.51
CA GLN A 18 19.63 -9.42 -0.62
C GLN A 18 18.93 -8.08 -0.37
N ALA A 19 17.77 -7.85 -0.98
CA ALA A 19 16.98 -6.64 -0.75
C ALA A 19 16.60 -6.46 0.74
N TYR A 20 16.21 -7.56 1.40
CA TYR A 20 15.97 -7.58 2.84
C TYR A 20 17.23 -7.19 3.62
N GLU A 21 18.38 -7.82 3.37
CA GLU A 21 19.65 -7.53 4.04
C GLU A 21 20.06 -6.05 3.92
N HIS A 22 19.80 -5.44 2.76
CA HIS A 22 20.07 -4.03 2.51
C HIS A 22 19.01 -3.05 3.07
N ASN A 23 18.06 -3.54 3.89
CA ASN A 23 16.99 -2.72 4.48
C ASN A 23 16.09 -2.03 3.44
N LEU A 24 15.99 -2.59 2.24
CA LEU A 24 15.06 -2.10 1.24
C LEU A 24 13.62 -2.41 1.66
N VAL A 25 12.72 -1.51 1.31
CA VAL A 25 11.29 -1.68 1.55
C VAL A 25 10.70 -2.40 0.37
N GLN A 26 10.09 -3.54 0.67
CA GLN A 26 9.26 -4.26 -0.27
C GLN A 26 7.86 -3.62 -0.33
N PHE A 27 7.47 -3.15 -1.49
CA PHE A 27 6.11 -2.71 -1.81
C PHE A 27 5.82 -3.05 -3.28
N GLY A 28 4.60 -2.90 -3.76
CA GLY A 28 4.32 -3.27 -5.15
C GLY A 28 2.87 -3.07 -5.51
N GLU A 29 2.42 -3.82 -6.50
CA GLU A 29 1.00 -3.92 -6.78
C GLU A 29 0.30 -4.61 -5.60
N ASN A 30 -0.40 -3.80 -4.79
CA ASN A 30 -1.11 -4.27 -3.61
C ASN A 30 -2.43 -4.96 -4.01
N VAL A 31 -2.32 -6.19 -4.50
CA VAL A 31 -3.43 -7.10 -4.83
C VAL A 31 -3.15 -8.49 -4.24
N ARG A 32 -4.17 -9.33 -4.11
CA ARG A 32 -4.06 -10.64 -3.46
C ARG A 32 -3.62 -11.76 -4.41
N GLU A 33 -4.02 -11.67 -5.68
CA GLU A 33 -3.84 -12.68 -6.71
C GLU A 33 -3.22 -12.03 -7.95
N GLY A 34 -2.25 -12.70 -8.58
CA GLY A 34 -1.65 -12.23 -9.83
C GLY A 34 -0.90 -10.90 -9.71
N VAL A 35 -0.11 -10.72 -8.64
CA VAL A 35 0.71 -9.52 -8.41
C VAL A 35 1.63 -9.28 -9.61
N ASN A 36 1.46 -8.15 -10.33
CA ASN A 36 2.25 -7.87 -11.52
C ASN A 36 3.71 -7.50 -11.22
N PHE A 37 3.99 -6.85 -10.09
CA PHE A 37 5.34 -6.44 -9.75
C PHE A 37 5.55 -6.28 -8.24
N ILE A 38 6.81 -6.48 -7.84
CA ILE A 38 7.34 -6.20 -6.52
C ILE A 38 8.51 -5.23 -6.69
N CYS A 39 8.48 -4.13 -5.96
CA CYS A 39 9.54 -3.15 -5.85
C CYS A 39 10.27 -3.32 -4.51
N ASN A 40 11.59 -3.20 -4.54
CA ASN A 40 12.44 -3.15 -3.35
C ASN A 40 13.21 -1.83 -3.39
N CYS A 41 12.79 -0.83 -2.60
CA CYS A 41 13.38 0.51 -2.69
C CYS A 41 13.79 1.12 -1.34
N CYS A 42 14.71 2.09 -1.39
CA CYS A 42 15.01 3.02 -0.31
C CYS A 42 14.34 4.39 -0.51
N GLY A 43 14.34 5.22 0.53
CA GLY A 43 13.92 6.64 0.46
C GLY A 43 14.89 7.57 -0.29
N CYS A 44 15.92 7.01 -0.93
CA CYS A 44 17.04 7.70 -1.57
C CYS A 44 16.67 8.38 -2.91
N CYS A 45 16.00 7.66 -3.81
CA CYS A 45 15.67 8.11 -5.17
C CYS A 45 14.31 7.58 -5.69
N CYS A 46 13.59 6.80 -4.88
CA CYS A 46 12.31 6.24 -5.30
C CYS A 46 11.21 7.30 -5.22
N GLU A 47 10.67 7.69 -6.37
CA GLU A 47 9.57 8.67 -6.45
C GLU A 47 8.34 8.26 -5.62
N ALA A 48 8.06 6.96 -5.50
CA ALA A 48 6.96 6.48 -4.65
C ALA A 48 7.24 6.76 -3.15
N MET A 49 8.47 6.57 -2.69
CA MET A 49 8.86 6.86 -1.30
C MET A 49 8.91 8.37 -1.05
N LEU A 50 9.45 9.15 -1.99
CA LEU A 50 9.46 10.61 -1.91
C LEU A 50 8.04 11.18 -1.89
N ALA A 51 7.13 10.63 -2.70
CA ALA A 51 5.72 10.99 -2.68
C ALA A 51 5.07 10.59 -1.35
N ALA A 52 5.34 9.39 -0.83
CA ALA A 52 4.83 8.98 0.48
C ALA A 52 5.30 9.90 1.62
N GLN A 53 6.55 10.39 1.55
CA GLN A 53 7.07 11.33 2.53
C GLN A 53 6.43 12.72 2.42
N ARG A 54 6.31 13.26 1.20
CA ARG A 54 5.85 14.64 0.96
C ARG A 54 4.34 14.80 0.94
N PHE A 55 3.63 13.76 0.51
CA PHE A 55 2.20 13.80 0.20
C PHE A 55 1.45 12.64 0.88
N ALA A 56 1.87 12.23 2.07
CA ALA A 56 1.25 11.10 2.80
C ALA A 56 -0.27 11.18 2.92
N PHE A 57 -0.84 12.39 3.02
CA PHE A 57 -2.29 12.62 3.09
C PHE A 57 -3.05 12.22 1.81
N LEU A 58 -2.35 12.00 0.69
CA LEU A 58 -2.90 11.47 -0.56
C LEU A 58 -2.78 9.95 -0.67
N GLU A 59 -2.18 9.28 0.32
CA GLU A 59 -1.93 7.84 0.35
C GLU A 59 -1.33 7.30 -0.97
N PRO A 60 -0.25 7.92 -1.50
CA PRO A 60 0.29 7.57 -2.83
C PRO A 60 0.87 6.15 -2.89
N VAL A 61 1.22 5.58 -1.74
CA VAL A 61 1.63 4.19 -1.57
C VAL A 61 0.70 3.56 -0.55
N HIS A 62 0.06 2.46 -0.95
CA HIS A 62 -0.85 1.75 -0.06
C HIS A 62 -0.09 1.21 1.17
N THR A 63 -0.70 1.41 2.34
CA THR A 63 -0.13 0.97 3.62
C THR A 63 -0.48 -0.48 3.92
N THR A 64 0.36 -1.16 4.68
CA THR A 64 0.05 -2.49 5.21
C THR A 64 -0.95 -2.39 6.37
N ASN A 65 -1.48 -3.54 6.78
CA ASN A 65 -2.37 -3.64 7.95
C ASN A 65 -1.67 -3.47 9.31
N TYR A 66 -0.39 -3.08 9.32
CA TYR A 66 0.42 -3.06 10.54
C TYR A 66 1.07 -1.70 10.79
N LEU A 67 1.36 -1.43 12.07
CA LEU A 67 2.16 -0.32 12.55
C LEU A 67 3.20 -0.81 13.56
N PRO A 68 4.39 -0.19 13.62
CA PRO A 68 5.35 -0.50 14.67
C PRO A 68 4.89 0.09 16.01
N GLN A 69 4.82 -0.74 17.05
CA GLN A 69 4.66 -0.32 18.43
C GLN A 69 6.04 -0.25 19.09
N ILE A 70 6.30 0.84 19.82
CA ILE A 70 7.57 1.09 20.50
C ILE A 70 7.42 0.72 21.98
N SER A 71 8.33 -0.10 22.49
CA SER A 71 8.40 -0.48 23.90
C SER A 71 8.84 0.69 24.80
N GLU A 72 8.37 0.70 26.05
CA GLU A 72 8.81 1.65 27.07
C GLU A 72 10.31 1.50 27.41
N SER A 73 10.89 0.33 27.13
CA SER A 73 12.32 0.05 27.32
C SER A 73 13.19 0.54 26.16
N CYS A 74 12.63 1.31 25.22
CA CYS A 74 13.39 1.98 24.17
C CYS A 74 14.56 2.80 24.75
N THR A 75 15.75 2.57 24.19
CA THR A 75 17.00 3.24 24.55
C THR A 75 17.14 4.60 23.86
N GLY A 76 16.40 4.84 22.79
CA GLY A 76 16.49 6.06 21.99
C GLY A 76 17.70 6.12 21.07
N CYS A 77 18.27 4.98 20.68
CA CYS A 77 19.50 4.89 19.85
C CYS A 77 19.38 5.52 18.45
N GLY A 78 18.16 5.70 17.92
CA GLY A 78 17.92 6.39 16.66
C GLY A 78 18.03 5.53 15.39
N THR A 79 18.42 4.25 15.47
CA THR A 79 18.54 3.37 14.29
C THR A 79 17.26 3.31 13.45
N CYS A 80 16.10 3.22 14.10
CA CYS A 80 14.80 3.22 13.43
C CYS A 80 14.50 4.52 12.65
N VAL A 81 15.05 5.66 13.06
CA VAL A 81 14.90 6.94 12.38
C VAL A 81 15.69 6.91 11.08
N ASN A 82 16.95 6.48 11.15
CA ASN A 82 17.84 6.41 9.99
C ASN A 82 17.36 5.40 8.93
N LEU A 83 16.76 4.30 9.36
CA LEU A 83 16.27 3.25 8.46
C LEU A 83 14.90 3.55 7.84
N CYS A 84 14.16 4.56 8.31
CA CYS A 84 12.80 4.77 7.85
C CYS A 84 12.78 5.45 6.46
N PRO A 85 12.31 4.79 5.39
CA PRO A 85 12.36 5.33 4.02
C PRO A 85 11.45 6.55 3.81
N VAL A 86 10.42 6.70 4.65
CA VAL A 86 9.39 7.73 4.55
C VAL A 86 9.44 8.69 5.75
N GLN A 87 10.50 8.60 6.56
CA GLN A 87 10.74 9.47 7.71
C GLN A 87 9.57 9.52 8.73
N ALA A 88 8.85 8.40 8.89
CA ALA A 88 7.78 8.25 9.86
C ALA A 88 8.26 8.09 11.32
N MET A 89 9.57 7.95 11.55
CA MET A 89 10.17 7.75 12.87
C MET A 89 10.95 9.00 13.28
N SER A 90 10.84 9.40 14.55
CA SER A 90 11.58 10.52 15.14
C SER A 90 12.05 10.19 16.55
N LEU A 91 12.95 10.99 17.12
CA LEU A 91 13.34 10.92 18.53
C LEU A 91 12.73 12.08 19.32
N VAL A 92 12.06 11.77 20.42
CA VAL A 92 11.46 12.76 21.33
C VAL A 92 11.96 12.56 22.75
N SER A 93 11.79 13.58 23.59
CA SER A 93 12.06 13.46 25.04
C SER A 93 11.25 12.33 25.65
N ALA A 94 11.88 11.52 26.49
CA ALA A 94 11.20 10.48 27.27
C ALA A 94 10.39 11.06 28.45
N ASN A 95 10.42 12.39 28.64
CA ASN A 95 9.73 13.12 29.71
C ASN A 95 9.98 12.52 31.11
N ASN A 96 11.20 12.03 31.34
CA ASN A 96 11.60 11.46 32.61
C ASN A 96 12.33 12.52 33.45
N PRO A 97 11.76 13.01 34.57
CA PRO A 97 12.39 14.04 35.40
C PRO A 97 13.77 13.64 35.94
N LYS A 98 13.98 12.34 36.17
CA LYS A 98 15.26 11.80 36.67
C LYS A 98 16.32 11.65 35.56
N LYS A 99 15.89 11.65 34.29
CA LYS A 99 16.77 11.50 33.11
C LYS A 99 16.33 12.47 32.00
N PRO A 100 16.53 13.79 32.15
CA PRO A 100 15.99 14.81 31.24
C PRO A 100 16.57 14.74 29.82
N LYS A 101 17.76 14.15 29.64
CA LYS A 101 18.38 13.94 28.32
C LYS A 101 17.93 12.65 27.63
N ARG A 102 17.17 11.77 28.30
CA ARG A 102 16.73 10.51 27.72
C ARG A 102 15.74 10.77 26.60
N ARG A 103 15.98 10.16 25.44
CA ARG A 103 15.08 10.18 24.30
C ARG A 103 14.48 8.80 24.05
N ILE A 104 13.34 8.78 23.39
CA ILE A 104 12.68 7.56 22.91
C ILE A 104 12.24 7.79 21.46
N ALA A 105 12.08 6.69 20.72
CA ALA A 105 11.50 6.75 19.39
C ALA A 105 10.01 7.13 19.47
N LYS A 106 9.54 7.86 18.47
CA LYS A 106 8.13 8.20 18.26
C LYS A 106 7.77 7.96 16.80
N LEU A 107 6.64 7.31 16.60
CA LEU A 107 6.05 7.03 15.29
C LEU A 107 5.04 8.13 14.91
N ASP A 108 5.10 8.57 13.65
CA ASP A 108 3.98 9.20 12.95
C ASP A 108 3.22 8.14 12.14
N ALA A 109 2.05 7.74 12.66
CA ALA A 109 1.22 6.70 12.05
C ALA A 109 0.64 7.09 10.68
N LYS A 110 0.55 8.39 10.37
CA LYS A 110 0.03 8.90 9.10
C LYS A 110 1.06 8.76 7.97
N LEU A 111 2.34 8.90 8.28
CA LEU A 111 3.43 8.71 7.32
C LEU A 111 3.82 7.23 7.16
N CYS A 112 3.59 6.42 8.19
CA CYS A 112 4.09 5.06 8.23
C CYS A 112 3.42 4.16 7.18
N LEU A 113 4.23 3.50 6.35
CA LEU A 113 3.74 2.47 5.42
C LEU A 113 3.45 1.12 6.10
N GLY A 114 4.02 0.88 7.29
CA GLY A 114 3.95 -0.42 7.97
C GLY A 114 4.88 -1.48 7.37
N CYS A 115 6.04 -1.08 6.84
CA CYS A 115 7.01 -1.96 6.16
C CYS A 115 7.88 -2.82 7.10
N GLY A 116 7.91 -2.53 8.41
CA GLY A 116 8.63 -3.34 9.39
C GLY A 116 10.17 -3.24 9.38
N VAL A 117 10.79 -2.43 8.50
CA VAL A 117 12.26 -2.27 8.49
C VAL A 117 12.80 -1.77 9.83
N CYS A 118 12.11 -0.85 10.49
CA CYS A 118 12.50 -0.35 11.81
C CYS A 118 12.43 -1.42 12.92
N VAL A 119 11.54 -2.40 12.79
CA VAL A 119 11.40 -3.50 13.75
C VAL A 119 12.60 -4.42 13.66
N ARG A 120 12.93 -4.86 12.44
CA ARG A 120 14.08 -5.74 12.19
C ARG A 120 15.41 -5.05 12.47
N GLY A 121 15.54 -3.77 12.13
CA GLY A 121 16.76 -3.01 12.34
C GLY A 121 16.99 -2.51 13.77
N CYS A 122 16.07 -2.79 14.71
CA CYS A 122 16.26 -2.37 16.09
C CYS A 122 17.28 -3.28 16.81
N PRO A 123 18.44 -2.78 17.24
CA PRO A 123 19.46 -3.61 17.88
C PRO A 123 18.99 -4.19 19.22
N ASP A 124 18.12 -3.47 19.92
CA ASP A 124 17.61 -3.84 21.24
C ASP A 124 16.26 -4.58 21.17
N ALA A 125 15.75 -4.86 19.96
CA ALA A 125 14.44 -5.51 19.72
C ALA A 125 13.24 -4.84 20.44
N GLN A 126 13.26 -3.50 20.54
CA GLN A 126 12.25 -2.71 21.28
C GLN A 126 11.05 -2.25 20.43
N LEU A 127 10.88 -2.82 19.23
CA LEU A 127 9.71 -2.55 18.39
C LEU A 127 9.04 -3.86 17.97
N THR A 128 7.72 -3.86 17.87
CA THR A 128 6.91 -4.98 17.38
C THR A 128 5.88 -4.48 16.37
N LEU A 129 5.35 -5.34 15.49
CA LEU A 129 4.26 -4.96 14.59
C LEU A 129 2.90 -5.28 15.24
N ILE A 130 2.04 -4.28 15.31
CA ILE A 130 0.65 -4.40 15.76
C ILE A 130 -0.31 -4.08 14.62
N GLN A 131 -1.53 -4.58 14.69
CA GLN A 131 -2.55 -4.29 13.68
C GLN A 131 -2.99 -2.82 13.76
N ARG A 132 -3.27 -2.23 12.59
CA ARG A 132 -3.91 -0.92 12.50
C ARG A 132 -5.34 -0.98 13.04
N PRO A 133 -5.86 0.11 13.64
CA PRO A 133 -7.26 0.19 14.06
C PRO A 133 -8.24 -0.03 12.90
N GLN A 134 -7.89 0.47 11.71
CA GLN A 134 -8.65 0.28 10.49
C GLN A 134 -7.88 -0.64 9.55
N ARG A 135 -8.53 -1.73 9.14
CA ARG A 135 -7.97 -2.68 8.19
C ARG A 135 -8.06 -2.13 6.76
N VAL A 136 -6.93 -2.15 6.07
CA VAL A 136 -6.83 -1.93 4.62
C VAL A 136 -7.28 -3.21 3.91
N ILE A 137 -8.34 -3.09 3.11
CA ILE A 137 -8.87 -4.18 2.30
C ILE A 137 -8.16 -4.18 0.95
N THR A 138 -7.27 -5.14 0.76
CA THR A 138 -6.53 -5.30 -0.49
C THR A 138 -7.44 -5.88 -1.58
N PRO A 139 -7.52 -5.25 -2.77
CA PRO A 139 -8.26 -5.78 -3.91
C PRO A 139 -7.80 -7.18 -4.30
N ARG A 140 -8.69 -7.96 -4.92
CA ARG A 140 -8.41 -9.34 -5.32
C ARG A 140 -7.26 -9.40 -6.33
N ASP A 141 -7.39 -8.65 -7.42
CA ASP A 141 -6.47 -8.64 -8.56
C ASP A 141 -6.38 -7.21 -9.14
N SER A 142 -5.57 -7.04 -10.19
CA SER A 142 -5.32 -5.75 -10.83
C SER A 142 -6.58 -5.15 -11.47
N THR A 143 -7.49 -5.98 -12.00
CA THR A 143 -8.77 -5.51 -12.55
C THR A 143 -9.65 -4.96 -11.44
N HIS A 144 -9.78 -5.70 -10.34
CA HIS A 144 -10.53 -5.27 -9.16
C HIS A 144 -9.99 -3.94 -8.62
N ARG A 145 -8.68 -3.81 -8.46
CA ARG A 145 -8.04 -2.55 -8.04
C ARG A 145 -8.40 -1.41 -8.98
N THR A 146 -8.22 -1.61 -10.29
CA THR A 146 -8.39 -0.56 -11.30
C THR A 146 -9.84 -0.08 -11.38
N VAL A 147 -10.82 -0.99 -11.31
CA VAL A 147 -12.24 -0.65 -11.29
C VAL A 147 -12.61 0.14 -10.04
N ILE A 148 -12.16 -0.30 -8.86
CA ILE A 148 -12.41 0.45 -7.61
C ILE A 148 -11.81 1.85 -7.69
N MET A 149 -10.55 1.97 -8.11
CA MET A 149 -9.89 3.27 -8.23
C MET A 149 -10.63 4.19 -9.20
N ALA A 150 -11.10 3.65 -10.33
CA ALA A 150 -11.85 4.42 -11.31
C ALA A 150 -13.20 4.90 -10.73
N ILE A 151 -13.92 4.03 -10.00
CA ILE A 151 -15.16 4.41 -9.32
C ILE A 151 -14.90 5.50 -8.27
N GLU A 152 -13.92 5.30 -7.39
CA GLU A 152 -13.64 6.24 -6.29
C GLU A 152 -13.19 7.62 -6.79
N ARG A 153 -12.52 7.67 -7.95
CA ARG A 153 -12.06 8.92 -8.57
C ARG A 153 -13.06 9.56 -9.53
N GLY A 154 -14.25 8.96 -9.74
CA GLY A 154 -15.22 9.47 -10.71
C GLY A 154 -14.79 9.28 -12.17
N LYS A 155 -13.93 8.30 -12.45
CA LYS A 155 -13.28 8.05 -13.74
C LYS A 155 -13.70 6.73 -14.40
N LEU A 156 -14.78 6.09 -13.96
CA LEU A 156 -15.25 4.82 -14.53
C LEU A 156 -15.58 4.93 -16.03
N GLN A 157 -16.13 6.06 -16.47
CA GLN A 157 -16.40 6.31 -17.89
C GLN A 157 -15.11 6.24 -18.72
N HIS A 158 -14.06 6.96 -18.33
CA HIS A 158 -12.77 6.95 -19.04
C HIS A 158 -12.13 5.56 -19.07
N LEU A 159 -12.28 4.79 -17.99
CA LEU A 159 -11.82 3.39 -17.98
C LEU A 159 -12.52 2.56 -19.05
N LEU A 160 -13.82 2.76 -19.27
CA LEU A 160 -14.60 1.97 -20.23
C LEU A 160 -14.45 2.46 -21.67
N PHE A 161 -14.55 3.77 -21.89
CA PHE A 161 -14.64 4.38 -23.21
C PHE A 161 -13.27 4.76 -23.79
N ASP A 162 -12.40 5.38 -22.99
CA ASP A 162 -11.15 5.95 -23.51
C ASP A 162 -10.01 4.92 -23.58
N ASN A 163 -9.99 3.95 -22.65
CA ASN A 163 -8.99 2.89 -22.62
C ASN A 163 -9.34 1.67 -23.48
N GLN A 164 -10.23 1.83 -24.45
CA GLN A 164 -10.60 0.79 -25.41
C GLN A 164 -11.18 -0.50 -24.80
N VAL A 165 -11.60 -0.50 -23.52
CA VAL A 165 -12.15 -1.68 -22.85
C VAL A 165 -13.40 -2.22 -23.57
N LEU A 166 -14.21 -1.32 -24.14
CA LEU A 166 -15.39 -1.70 -24.92
C LEU A 166 -15.08 -2.48 -26.21
N PHE A 167 -13.86 -2.37 -26.75
CA PHE A 167 -13.46 -3.10 -27.95
C PHE A 167 -13.05 -4.55 -27.65
N SER A 168 -13.07 -4.97 -26.37
CA SER A 168 -12.81 -6.34 -25.96
C SER A 168 -13.93 -6.84 -25.04
N HIS A 169 -14.74 -7.78 -25.54
CA HIS A 169 -15.78 -8.43 -24.73
C HIS A 169 -15.22 -9.07 -23.46
N ARG A 170 -14.00 -9.61 -23.51
CA ARG A 170 -13.34 -10.20 -22.33
C ARG A 170 -12.98 -9.14 -21.30
N ALA A 171 -12.43 -8.00 -21.74
CA ALA A 171 -12.09 -6.90 -20.84
C ALA A 171 -13.35 -6.29 -20.21
N LEU A 172 -14.39 -6.10 -21.01
CA LEU A 172 -15.68 -5.58 -20.56
C LEU A 172 -16.34 -6.52 -19.54
N ALA A 173 -16.34 -7.83 -19.81
CA ALA A 173 -16.84 -8.84 -18.88
C ALA A 173 -16.06 -8.86 -17.56
N ALA A 174 -14.73 -8.70 -17.59
CA ALA A 174 -13.92 -8.61 -16.39
C ALA A 174 -14.26 -7.36 -15.55
N VAL A 175 -14.42 -6.20 -16.20
CA VAL A 175 -14.81 -4.95 -15.51
C VAL A 175 -16.19 -5.07 -14.87
N PHE A 176 -17.21 -5.50 -15.63
CA PHE A 176 -18.55 -5.65 -15.09
C PHE A 176 -18.64 -6.77 -14.05
N GLY A 177 -17.90 -7.86 -14.23
CA GLY A 177 -17.78 -8.92 -13.22
C GLY A 177 -17.29 -8.37 -11.88
N VAL A 178 -16.31 -7.46 -11.89
CA VAL A 178 -15.91 -6.74 -10.67
C VAL A 178 -17.06 -5.89 -10.15
N ILE A 179 -17.69 -5.04 -10.98
CA ILE A 179 -18.76 -4.14 -10.55
C ILE A 179 -19.87 -4.91 -9.84
N PHE A 180 -20.31 -6.04 -10.38
CA PHE A 180 -21.38 -6.85 -9.79
C PHE A 180 -20.96 -7.56 -8.50
N ALA A 181 -19.67 -7.81 -8.28
CA ALA A 181 -19.15 -8.35 -7.03
C ALA A 181 -18.88 -7.29 -5.95
N LEU A 182 -19.02 -5.98 -6.27
CA LEU A 182 -18.80 -4.91 -5.30
C LEU A 182 -19.97 -4.77 -4.31
N PRO A 183 -19.72 -4.19 -3.12
CA PRO A 183 -20.80 -3.85 -2.18
C PRO A 183 -21.82 -2.88 -2.80
N PRO A 184 -23.10 -2.90 -2.36
CA PRO A 184 -24.19 -2.09 -2.95
C PRO A 184 -23.86 -0.60 -3.08
N ALA A 185 -23.19 -0.02 -2.08
CA ALA A 185 -22.77 1.39 -2.13
C ALA A 185 -21.86 1.71 -3.33
N LYS A 186 -20.90 0.83 -3.65
CA LYS A 186 -19.98 1.02 -4.79
C LYS A 186 -20.67 0.73 -6.13
N GLN A 187 -21.62 -0.21 -6.17
CA GLN A 187 -22.46 -0.45 -7.35
C GLN A 187 -23.31 0.78 -7.71
N ILE A 188 -23.91 1.44 -6.71
CA ILE A 188 -24.67 2.68 -6.92
C ILE A 188 -23.77 3.79 -7.47
N LEU A 189 -22.54 3.94 -6.94
CA LEU A 189 -21.57 4.92 -7.46
C LEU A 189 -21.19 4.62 -8.91
N ALA A 190 -20.96 3.36 -9.25
CA ALA A 190 -20.68 2.93 -10.62
C ALA A 190 -21.85 3.23 -11.57
N SER A 191 -23.08 2.90 -11.15
CA SER A 191 -24.31 3.18 -11.92
C SER A 191 -24.49 4.67 -12.17
N ARG A 192 -24.30 5.52 -11.15
CA ARG A 192 -24.38 6.99 -11.27
C ARG A 192 -23.35 7.57 -12.23
N GLN A 193 -22.13 7.02 -12.24
CA GLN A 193 -21.10 7.45 -13.17
C GLN A 193 -21.47 7.08 -14.60
N LEU A 194 -21.99 5.87 -14.85
CA LEU A 194 -22.31 5.43 -16.21
C LEU A 194 -23.64 5.96 -16.73
N LYS A 195 -24.54 6.37 -15.84
CA LYS A 195 -25.89 6.87 -16.18
C LYS A 195 -26.65 5.92 -17.12
N SER A 196 -26.47 4.62 -16.90
CA SER A 196 -27.02 3.57 -17.75
C SER A 196 -28.19 2.88 -17.06
N HIS A 197 -29.40 3.09 -17.60
CA HIS A 197 -30.60 2.37 -17.15
C HIS A 197 -30.45 0.85 -17.28
N TYR A 198 -29.68 0.38 -18.27
CA TYR A 198 -29.40 -1.04 -18.45
C TYR A 198 -28.56 -1.58 -17.28
N LEU A 199 -27.50 -0.87 -16.89
CA LEU A 199 -26.67 -1.27 -15.77
C LEU A 199 -27.44 -1.27 -14.45
N GLU A 200 -28.25 -0.24 -14.22
CA GLU A 200 -29.14 -0.14 -13.05
C GLU A 200 -30.06 -1.37 -12.95
N LYS A 201 -30.74 -1.73 -14.05
CA LYS A 201 -31.62 -2.91 -14.09
C LYS A 201 -30.90 -4.24 -13.88
N ILE A 202 -29.63 -4.36 -14.28
CA ILE A 202 -28.83 -5.56 -14.02
C ILE A 202 -28.43 -5.64 -12.55
N ILE A 203 -27.97 -4.53 -11.97
CA ILE A 203 -27.61 -4.48 -10.54
C ILE A 203 -28.81 -4.92 -9.69
N ASP A 204 -30.02 -4.43 -9.97
CA ASP A 204 -31.24 -4.84 -9.27
C ASP A 204 -31.57 -6.34 -9.41
N ARG A 205 -31.19 -6.98 -10.53
CA ARG A 205 -31.43 -8.40 -10.78
C ARG A 205 -30.37 -9.32 -10.18
N VAL A 206 -29.12 -8.86 -10.11
CA VAL A 206 -27.97 -9.65 -9.68
C VAL A 206 -27.66 -9.44 -8.19
N GLY A 207 -28.04 -8.29 -7.63
CA GLY A 207 -27.89 -7.97 -6.21
C GLY A 207 -28.91 -8.71 -5.32
N VAL A 208 -28.60 -9.97 -5.01
CA VAL A 208 -29.05 -10.68 -3.79
C VAL A 208 -27.85 -10.80 -2.84
#